data_AF-A0A2S5X2H2-F1
#
_entry.id   AF-A0A2S5X2H2-F1
#
_cell.length_a   1.000
_cell.length_b   1.000
_cell.length_c   1.000
_cell.angle_alpha   90.00
_cell.angle_beta   90.00
_cell.angle_gamma   90.00
#
_symmetry.space_group_name_H-M   'P 1'
#
loop_
_entity.id
_entity.type
_entity.pdbx_description
1 polymer ?
#
loop_
_entity_poly.entity_id
_entity_poly.type
_entity_poly.pdbx_seq_one_letter_code
_entity_poly.pdbx_strand_id
1 'polypeptide(L)' 'MQTLGTVLLAVGFLALAGAHLITDPTALDANIGAGFLTIVGLITGATGLLVSVIGALLGTRRRRR' A
#
# COMPACT_ATOMS: atom_id res chain seq x y z
N MET A 1 -8.19 7.70 -12.07
CA MET A 1 -7.11 7.88 -11.07
C MET A 1 -7.52 7.43 -9.68
N GLN A 2 -8.72 7.78 -9.21
CA GLN A 2 -9.19 7.39 -7.87
C GLN A 2 -9.25 5.87 -7.67
N THR A 3 -9.87 5.12 -8.58
CA THR A 3 -9.93 3.65 -8.51
C THR A 3 -8.54 2.99 -8.50
N LEU A 4 -7.62 3.48 -9.34
CA LEU A 4 -6.24 2.99 -9.37
C LEU A 4 -5.54 3.21 -8.01
N GLY A 5 -5.66 4.42 -7.45
CA GLY A 5 -5.09 4.75 -6.15
C GLY A 5 -5.66 3.88 -5.03
N THR A 6 -6.97 3.64 -5.04
CA THR A 6 -7.63 2.76 -4.06
C THR A 6 -7.19 1.31 -4.19
N VAL A 7 -7.07 0.79 -5.41
CA VAL A 7 -6.61 -0.60 -5.64
C VAL A 7 -5.17 -0.76 -5.19
N LEU A 8 -4.27 0.15 -5.57
CA LEU A 8 -2.86 0.10 -5.12
C LEU A 8 -2.76 0.21 -3.60
N LEU A 9 -3.55 1.07 -2.98
CA LEU A 9 -3.59 1.21 -1.52
C LEU A 9 -4.06 -0.08 -0.85
N ALA A 10 -5.14 -0.69 -1.36
CA ALA A 10 -5.67 -1.95 -0.83
C ALA A 10 -4.67 -3.09 -0.98
N VAL A 11 -4.03 -3.22 -2.14
CA VAL A 11 -2.98 -4.23 -2.39
C VAL A 11 -1.80 -4.03 -1.45
N GLY A 12 -1.34 -2.79 -1.26
CA GLY A 12 -0.29 -2.47 -0.31
C GLY A 12 -0.66 -2.91 1.11
N PHE A 13 -1.85 -2.52 1.57
CA PHE A 13 -2.36 -2.90 2.89
C PHE A 13 -2.46 -4.42 3.08
N LEU A 14 -2.95 -5.15 2.08
CA LEU A 14 -3.04 -6.62 2.16
C LEU A 14 -1.65 -7.26 2.24
N ALA A 15 -0.66 -6.74 1.51
CA ALA A 15 0.72 -7.22 1.62
C ALA A 15 1.33 -6.95 3.00
N LEU A 16 1.12 -5.77 3.58
CA LEU A 16 1.54 -5.44 4.94
C LEU A 16 0.85 -6.31 6.00
N ALA A 17 -0.46 -6.52 5.86
CA ALA A 17 -1.22 -7.41 6.74
C ALA A 17 -0.72 -8.85 6.63
N GLY A 18 -0.48 -9.33 5.40
CA GLY A 18 0.10 -10.63 5.14
C GLY A 18 1.48 -10.80 5.79
N ALA A 19 2.37 -9.80 5.68
CA ALA A 19 3.68 -9.82 6.33
C ALA A 19 3.53 -10.00 7.85
N HIS A 20 2.63 -9.26 8.48
CA HIS A 20 2.40 -9.35 9.91
C HIS A 20 1.90 -10.73 10.34
N LEU A 21 1.03 -11.34 9.53
CA LEU A 21 0.46 -12.67 9.83
C LEU A 21 1.45 -13.81 9.66
N ILE A 22 2.45 -13.68 8.79
CA ILE A 22 3.43 -14.74 8.52
C ILE A 22 4.77 -14.55 9.25
N THR A 23 4.96 -13.42 9.94
CA THR A 23 6.19 -13.17 10.71
C THR A 23 6.25 -14.11 11.91
N ASP A 24 7.34 -14.84 12.05
CA ASP A 24 7.55 -15.84 13.11
C ASP A 24 8.98 -15.72 13.67
N PRO A 25 9.18 -15.61 15.01
CA PRO A 25 10.51 -15.44 15.60
C PRO A 25 11.48 -16.61 15.37
N THR A 26 10.98 -17.80 15.00
CA THR A 26 11.76 -19.04 14.87
C THR A 26 11.90 -19.54 13.44
N ALA A 27 11.05 -19.09 12.51
CA ALA A 27 11.09 -19.51 11.11
C ALA A 27 11.75 -18.44 10.22
N LEU A 28 13.06 -18.57 9.98
CA LEU A 28 13.85 -17.62 9.19
C LEU A 28 13.28 -17.42 7.77
N ASP A 29 12.86 -18.51 7.12
CA ASP A 29 12.32 -18.49 5.75
C ASP A 29 11.01 -17.69 5.67
N ALA A 30 10.15 -17.82 6.68
CA ALA A 30 8.91 -17.07 6.78
C ALA A 30 9.18 -15.56 6.95
N ASN A 31 10.20 -15.19 7.74
CA ASN A 31 10.60 -13.80 7.92
C ASN A 31 11.21 -13.17 6.67
N ILE A 32 11.91 -13.94 5.84
CA ILE A 32 12.37 -13.47 4.52
C ILE A 32 11.16 -13.13 3.64
N GLY A 33 10.16 -14.00 3.61
CA GLY A 33 8.88 -13.74 2.92
C GLY A 33 8.15 -12.52 3.47
N ALA A 34 8.08 -12.38 4.80
CA ALA A 34 7.47 -11.23 5.47
C ALA A 34 8.21 -9.92 5.15
N GLY A 35 9.55 -9.95 5.10
CA GLY A 35 10.37 -8.82 4.71
C GLY A 35 10.08 -8.36 3.28
N PHE A 36 9.97 -9.31 2.35
CA PHE A 36 9.58 -9.01 0.96
C PHE A 36 8.18 -8.39 0.87
N LEU A 37 7.18 -8.99 1.52
CA LEU A 37 5.81 -8.44 1.57
C LEU A 37 5.78 -7.05 2.21
N THR A 38 6.60 -6.79 3.23
CA THR A 38 6.70 -5.48 3.88
C THR A 38 7.21 -4.42 2.91
N ILE A 39 8.30 -4.70 2.19
CA ILE A 39 8.88 -3.77 1.20
C ILE A 39 7.86 -3.49 0.08
N VAL A 40 7.30 -4.54 -0.51
CA VAL A 40 6.31 -4.40 -1.60
C VAL A 40 5.06 -3.68 -1.11
N GLY A 41 4.57 -4.03 0.07
CA GLY A 41 3.40 -3.43 0.69
C GLY A 41 3.58 -1.93 0.93
N LEU A 42 4.72 -1.52 1.48
CA LEU A 42 5.05 -0.12 1.73
C LEU A 42 5.13 0.68 0.42
N ILE A 43 5.86 0.19 -0.58
CA ILE A 43 6.02 0.89 -1.87
C ILE A 43 4.67 1.02 -2.58
N THR A 44 3.91 -0.08 -2.65
CA THR A 44 2.62 -0.11 -3.36
C THR A 44 1.57 0.73 -2.63
N GLY A 45 1.49 0.59 -1.30
CA GLY A 45 0.57 1.34 -0.45
C GLY A 45 0.85 2.84 -0.47
N ALA A 46 2.12 3.26 -0.35
CA ALA A 46 2.52 4.66 -0.44
C ALA A 46 2.19 5.27 -1.81
N THR A 47 2.42 4.51 -2.89
CA THR A 47 2.07 4.95 -4.25
C THR A 47 0.55 5.10 -4.41
N GLY A 48 -0.23 4.13 -3.94
CA GLY A 48 -1.69 4.20 -3.96
C GLY A 48 -2.25 5.39 -3.16
N LEU A 49 -1.66 5.65 -1.99
CA LEU A 49 -1.97 6.82 -1.17
C LEU A 49 -1.67 8.12 -1.92
N LEU A 50 -0.48 8.26 -2.50
CA LEU A 50 -0.07 9.45 -3.26
C LEU A 50 -1.03 9.73 -4.42
N VAL A 51 -1.34 8.71 -5.24
CA VAL A 51 -2.28 8.85 -6.36
C VAL A 51 -3.66 9.29 -5.88
N SER A 52 -4.14 8.71 -4.77
CA SER A 52 -5.43 9.06 -4.18
C SER A 52 -5.47 10.50 -3.68
N VAL A 53 -4.42 10.93 -2.95
CA VAL A 53 -4.30 12.29 -2.41
C VAL A 53 -4.18 13.31 -3.54
N ILE A 54 -3.31 13.09 -4.52
CA ILE A 54 -3.15 13.99 -5.67
C ILE A 54 -4.46 14.11 -6.45
N GLY A 55 -5.13 12.97 -6.71
CA GLY A 55 -6.44 12.95 -7.36
C GLY A 55 -7.49 13.76 -6.61
N ALA A 56 -7.57 13.61 -5.29
CA ALA A 56 -8.50 14.36 -4.44
C ALA A 56 -8.19 15.87 -4.43
N LEU A 57 -6.90 16.25 -4.32
CA LEU A 57 -6.47 17.65 -4.33
C LEU A 57 -6.80 18.32 -5.66
N LEU A 58 -6.51 17.66 -6.79
CA LEU A 58 -6.83 18.17 -8.12
C LEU A 58 -8.34 18.30 -8.35
N GLY A 59 -9.12 17.31 -7.91
CA GLY A 59 -10.58 17.35 -7.98
C GLY A 59 -11.17 18.50 -7.15
N THR A 60 -10.65 18.71 -5.94
CA THR A 60 -11.05 19.83 -5.07
C THR A 60 -10.70 21.18 -5.69
N ARG A 61 -9.52 21.30 -6.33
CA ARG A 61 -9.07 22.54 -7.00
C ARG A 61 -9.95 22.90 -8.20
N ARG A 62 -10.42 21.90 -8.96
CA ARG A 62 -11.34 22.11 -10.09
C ARG A 62 -12.75 22.52 -9.67
N ARG A 63 -13.25 22.06 -8.52
CA ARG A 63 -14.57 22.46 -8.01
C ARG A 63 -14.63 23.89 -7.45
N ARG A 64 -13.48 24.48 -7.12
CA ARG A 64 -13.39 25.84 -6.56
C ARG A 64 -13.15 26.95 -7.61
N ARG A 65 -12.87 26.58 -8.86
CA ARG A 65 -12.80 27.51 -10.00
C ARG A 65 -14.09 27.41 -10.79
#